data_AF-A0A6N9SS78-F1
#
_entry.id   AF-A0A6N9SS78-F1
#
_cell.length_a   1.000
_cell.length_b   1.000
_cell.length_c   1.000
_cell.angle_alpha   90.00
_cell.angle_beta   90.00
_cell.angle_gamma   90.00
#
_symmetry.space_group_name_H-M   'P 1'
#
loop_
_entity.id
_entity.type
_entity.pdbx_description
1 polymer ?
#
loop_
_entity_poly.entity_id
_entity_poly.type
_entity_poly.pdbx_seq_one_letter_code
_entity_poly.pdbx_strand_id
1 'polypeptide(L)'
;MANPLLNTSCGAQRARLLARLIDAGPAGVNRFQADKELNVCHLAARILALRKDGHTILTIRERAPDDEGRPHPAIARYVLTKLAKGRKS
;
A
#
# COMPACT_ATOMS: atom_id res chain seq x y z
N MET A 1 -4.14 18.07 -17.21
CA MET A 1 -3.28 16.96 -16.79
C MET A 1 -4.17 15.80 -16.34
N ALA A 2 -3.93 14.57 -16.77
CA ALA A 2 -4.77 13.43 -16.37
C ALA A 2 -4.56 13.11 -14.88
N ASN A 3 -5.64 12.97 -14.11
CA ASN A 3 -5.56 12.60 -12.69
C ASN A 3 -4.98 11.16 -12.57
N PRO A 4 -3.79 10.97 -11.97
CA PRO A 4 -3.13 9.67 -11.90
C PRO A 4 -3.91 8.61 -11.11
N LEU A 5 -4.90 9.02 -10.30
CA LEU A 5 -5.79 8.11 -9.56
C LEU A 5 -6.85 7.44 -10.46
N LEU A 6 -7.09 7.96 -11.66
CA LEU A 6 -8.05 7.39 -12.62
C LEU A 6 -7.49 6.17 -13.36
N ASN A 7 -6.16 5.99 -13.38
CA ASN A 7 -5.56 4.78 -13.92
C ASN A 7 -5.66 3.65 -12.89
N THR A 8 -6.64 2.77 -13.10
CA THR A 8 -6.96 1.64 -12.23
C THR A 8 -6.22 0.36 -12.59
N SER A 9 -5.31 0.39 -13.57
CA SER A 9 -4.50 -0.79 -13.92
C SER A 9 -3.71 -1.29 -12.71
N CYS A 10 -3.51 -2.61 -12.63
CA CYS A 10 -2.74 -3.22 -11.54
C CYS A 10 -1.33 -2.64 -11.43
N GLY A 11 -0.68 -2.32 -12.56
CA GLY A 11 0.63 -1.67 -12.59
C GLY A 11 0.63 -0.30 -11.94
N ALA A 12 -0.31 0.57 -12.34
CA ALA A 12 -0.42 1.92 -11.79
C ALA A 12 -0.76 1.91 -10.29
N GLN A 13 -1.67 1.02 -9.85
CA GLN A 13 -1.98 0.84 -8.43
C GLN A 13 -0.76 0.39 -7.62
N ARG A 14 0.03 -0.57 -8.12
CA ARG A 14 1.27 -1.01 -7.45
C ARG A 14 2.30 0.10 -7.35
N ALA A 15 2.49 0.88 -8.43
CA ALA A 15 3.42 1.98 -8.43
C ALA A 15 3.05 3.05 -7.39
N ARG A 16 1.77 3.45 -7.33
CA ARG A 16 1.26 4.39 -6.31
C ARG A 16 1.43 3.84 -4.90
N LEU A 17 1.09 2.57 -4.69
CA LEU A 17 1.25 1.93 -3.38
C LEU A 17 2.71 1.88 -2.93
N LEU A 18 3.63 1.50 -3.82
CA LEU A 18 5.06 1.44 -3.51
C LEU A 18 5.60 2.82 -3.17
N ALA A 19 5.29 3.85 -3.96
CA ALA A 19 5.67 5.23 -3.68
C ALA A 19 5.17 5.67 -2.30
N ARG A 20 3.88 5.45 -2.02
CA ARG A 20 3.29 5.80 -0.73
C ARG A 20 3.91 5.04 0.45
N LEU A 21 4.28 3.78 0.28
CA LEU A 21 4.96 2.99 1.32
C LEU A 21 6.38 3.48 1.60
N ILE A 22 7.10 3.94 0.56
CA ILE A 22 8.41 4.59 0.71
C ILE A 22 8.25 5.90 1.50
N ASP A 23 7.31 6.76 1.08
CA ASP A 23 7.06 8.06 1.70
C ASP A 23 6.56 7.93 3.15
N ALA A 24 5.75 6.90 3.43
CA ALA A 24 5.25 6.62 4.77
C ALA A 24 6.36 6.20 5.75
N GLY A 25 7.42 5.56 5.25
CA GLY A 25 8.42 4.89 6.07
C GLY A 25 7.78 3.99 7.15
N PRO A 26 8.19 4.12 8.43
CA PRO A 26 7.67 3.32 9.54
C PRO A 26 6.16 3.47 9.80
N ALA A 27 5.55 4.58 9.37
CA ALA A 27 4.11 4.77 9.52
C ALA A 27 3.35 3.73 8.69
N GLY A 28 3.84 3.39 7.50
CA GLY A 28 3.18 2.41 6.62
C GLY A 28 1.82 2.86 6.10
N VAL A 29 1.07 1.91 5.55
CA VAL A 29 -0.25 2.14 4.94
C VAL A 29 -1.20 1.01 5.30
N ASN A 30 -2.40 1.34 5.77
CA ASN A 30 -3.48 0.38 6.00
C ASN A 30 -4.54 0.43 4.88
N ARG A 31 -5.52 -0.48 4.94
CA ARG A 31 -6.58 -0.57 3.92
C ARG A 31 -7.33 0.75 3.72
N PHE A 32 -7.77 1.39 4.81
CA PHE A 32 -8.60 2.58 4.71
C PHE A 32 -7.83 3.75 4.09
N GLN A 33 -6.56 3.92 4.44
CA GLN A 33 -5.68 4.90 3.81
C GLN A 33 -5.47 4.59 2.32
N ALA A 34 -5.24 3.32 1.96
CA ALA A 34 -5.04 2.95 0.55
C ALA A 34 -6.29 3.17 -0.31
N ASP A 35 -7.48 2.86 0.24
CA ASP A 35 -8.76 3.07 -0.45
C ASP A 35 -9.01 4.59 -0.64
N LYS A 36 -8.82 5.39 0.41
CA LYS A 36 -9.07 6.84 0.41
C LYS A 36 -8.05 7.65 -0.39
N GLU A 37 -6.76 7.39 -0.20
CA GLU A 37 -5.68 8.24 -0.72
C GLU A 37 -5.18 7.79 -2.09
N LEU A 38 -5.23 6.48 -2.40
CA LEU A 38 -4.52 5.90 -3.55
C LEU A 38 -5.43 5.27 -4.60
N ASN A 39 -6.73 5.12 -4.31
CA ASN A 39 -7.70 4.38 -5.13
C ASN A 39 -7.16 2.98 -5.50
N VAL A 40 -6.68 2.24 -4.49
CA VAL A 40 -6.05 0.92 -4.66
C VAL A 40 -7.03 -0.17 -4.25
N CYS A 41 -7.62 -0.83 -5.25
CA CYS A 41 -8.44 -2.01 -5.01
C CYS A 41 -7.59 -3.21 -4.56
N HIS A 42 -8.13 -4.03 -3.66
CA HIS A 42 -7.51 -5.26 -3.16
C HIS A 42 -6.06 -5.05 -2.67
N LEU A 43 -5.87 -4.13 -1.72
CA LEU A 43 -4.56 -3.79 -1.15
C LEU A 43 -3.67 -5.02 -0.87
N ALA A 44 -4.21 -6.04 -0.20
CA ALA A 44 -3.46 -7.26 0.13
C ALA A 44 -2.87 -7.97 -1.11
N ALA A 45 -3.60 -8.00 -2.24
CA ALA A 45 -3.11 -8.58 -3.49
C ALA A 45 -1.97 -7.74 -4.10
N ARG A 46 -2.03 -6.41 -3.96
CA ARG A 46 -0.97 -5.51 -4.41
C ARG A 46 0.29 -5.65 -3.56
N ILE A 47 0.14 -5.78 -2.24
CA ILE A 47 1.25 -6.09 -1.32
C ILE A 47 1.88 -7.44 -1.66
N LEU A 48 1.07 -8.47 -1.94
CA LEU A 48 1.59 -9.77 -2.37
C LEU A 48 2.41 -9.66 -3.66
N ALA A 49 1.94 -8.89 -4.64
CA ALA A 49 2.69 -8.64 -5.87
C ALA A 49 4.01 -7.92 -5.60
N LEU A 50 4.02 -6.86 -4.78
CA LEU A 50 5.25 -6.16 -4.40
C LEU A 50 6.25 -7.07 -3.66
N ARG A 51 5.76 -7.96 -2.80
CA ARG A 51 6.62 -8.99 -2.17
C ARG A 51 7.23 -9.94 -3.19
N LYS A 52 6.46 -10.37 -4.19
CA LYS A 52 6.95 -11.19 -5.31
C LYS A 52 7.99 -10.44 -6.16
N ASP A 53 7.84 -9.12 -6.28
CA ASP A 53 8.80 -8.25 -6.96
C ASP A 53 10.10 -8.04 -6.14
N GLY A 54 10.18 -8.59 -4.92
CA GLY A 54 11.38 -8.63 -4.09
C GLY A 54 11.43 -7.62 -2.95
N HIS A 55 10.35 -6.86 -2.73
CA HIS A 55 10.26 -5.92 -1.61
C HIS A 55 9.97 -6.66 -0.29
N THR A 56 10.63 -6.26 0.79
CA THR A 56 10.28 -6.74 2.14
C THR A 56 9.29 -5.78 2.77
N ILE A 57 8.10 -6.27 3.04
CA ILE A 57 6.99 -5.50 3.63
C ILE A 57 6.46 -6.27 4.83
N LEU A 58 6.51 -5.67 6.02
CA LEU A 58 5.93 -6.23 7.23
C LEU A 58 4.42 -5.99 7.27
N THR A 59 3.71 -6.89 7.93
CA THR A 59 2.28 -6.72 8.26
C THR A 59 2.17 -6.53 9.77
N ILE A 60 1.59 -5.42 10.21
CA ILE A 60 1.30 -5.10 11.60
C ILE A 60 -0.21 -5.06 11.74
N ARG A 61 -0.77 -5.62 12.82
CA ARG A 61 -2.18 -5.47 13.15
C ARG A 61 -2.38 -4.26 14.05
N GLU A 62 -3.35 -3.43 13.70
CA GLU A 62 -3.70 -2.25 14.49
C GLU A 62 -5.21 -2.03 14.58
N ARG A 63 -5.61 -1.22 15.55
CA ARG A 63 -6.93 -0.62 15.56
C ARG A 63 -6.91 0.64 14.71
N ALA A 64 -7.77 0.72 13.70
CA ALA A 64 -7.89 1.89 12.83
C ALA A 64 -9.37 2.19 12.52
N PRO A 65 -9.78 3.47 12.49
CA PRO A 65 -11.11 3.83 12.03
C PRO A 65 -11.22 3.70 10.50
N ASP A 66 -12.41 3.38 10.01
CA ASP A 66 -12.75 3.58 8.60
C ASP A 66 -13.03 5.07 8.29
N ASP A 67 -13.40 5.38 7.04
CA ASP A 67 -13.64 6.77 6.61
C ASP A 67 -14.87 7.41 7.28
N GLU A 68 -15.77 6.60 7.85
CA GLU A 68 -16.93 7.06 8.63
C GLU A 68 -16.63 7.11 10.14
N GLY A 69 -15.38 6.87 10.55
CA GLY A 69 -14.95 6.95 11.94
C GLY A 69 -15.25 5.70 12.78
N ARG A 70 -15.75 4.61 12.19
CA ARG A 70 -16.06 3.39 12.94
C ARG A 70 -14.76 2.64 13.26
N PRO A 71 -14.47 2.32 14.53
CA PRO A 71 -13.22 1.68 14.90
C PRO A 71 -13.20 0.19 14.52
N HIS A 72 -12.16 -0.25 13.82
CA HIS A 72 -11.93 -1.66 13.51
C HIS A 72 -10.72 -2.17 14.29
N PRO A 73 -10.82 -3.27 15.05
CA PRO A 73 -9.81 -3.65 16.04
C PRO A 73 -8.54 -4.32 15.49
N ALA A 74 -8.56 -4.84 14.26
CA ALA A 74 -7.49 -5.70 13.75
C ALA A 74 -7.24 -5.52 12.24
N ILE A 75 -7.03 -4.29 11.82
CA ILE A 75 -6.69 -3.95 10.43
C ILE A 75 -5.21 -4.20 10.17
N ALA A 76 -4.88 -4.69 8.97
CA ALA A 76 -3.52 -4.85 8.53
C ALA A 76 -2.95 -3.50 8.04
N ARG A 77 -1.87 -3.06 8.70
CA ARG A 77 -0.99 -1.98 8.25
C ARG A 77 0.30 -2.56 7.71
N TYR A 78 0.68 -2.10 6.52
CA TYR A 78 1.84 -2.61 5.80
C TYR A 78 2.98 -1.61 5.88
N VAL A 79 4.17 -2.06 6.25
CA VAL A 79 5.36 -1.22 6.42
C VAL A 79 6.47 -1.76 5.53
N LEU A 80 6.97 -0.94 4.61
CA LEU A 80 8.11 -1.29 3.78
C LEU A 80 9.39 -1.22 4.62
N THR A 81 10.11 -2.33 4.74
CA THR A 81 11.37 -2.40 5.49
C THR A 81 12.59 -2.52 4.59
N LYS A 82 12.40 -2.99 3.34
CA LYS A 82 13.47 -3.09 2.36
C LYS A 82 12.94 -2.99 0.95
N LEU A 83 13.52 -2.08 0.18
CA LEU A 83 13.30 -2.02 -1.26
C LEU A 83 14.00 -3.19 -1.95
N ALA A 84 13.37 -3.74 -3.00
CA ALA A 84 14.03 -4.67 -3.89
C ALA A 84 15.32 -4.01 -4.43
N LYS A 85 16.43 -4.76 -4.46
CA LYS A 85 17.62 -4.30 -5.18
C LYS A 85 17.22 -4.26 -6.65
N GLY A 86 17.25 -3.07 -7.27
CA GLY A 86 16.93 -2.94 -8.68
C GLY A 86 17.68 -4.01 -9.47
N ARG A 87 16.96 -4.80 -10.26
CA ARG A 87 17.61 -5.65 -11.26
C ARG A 87 18.42 -4.70 -12.12
N LYS A 88 19.75 -4.75 -12.03
CA LYS A 88 20.59 -4.24 -13.12
C LYS A 88 20.21 -5.11 -14.31
N SER A 89 19.44 -4.51 -15.22
CA SER A 89 19.25 -5.07 -16.56
C SER A 89 20.56 -4.97 -17.33
#